data_AF-A0A081DDN1-F1
#
_entry.id   AF-A0A081DDN1-F1
#
_cell.length_a   1.000
_cell.length_b   1.000
_cell.length_c   1.000
_cell.angle_alpha   90.00
_cell.angle_beta   90.00
_cell.angle_gamma   90.00
#
_symmetry.space_group_name_H-M   'P 1'
#
loop_
_entity.id
_entity.type
_entity.pdbx_description
1 polymer ?
#
loop_
_entity_poly.entity_id
_entity_poly.type
_entity_poly.pdbx_seq_one_letter_code
_entity_poly.pdbx_strand_id
1 'polypeptide(L)'
;MGGAPCYTLKGKNLIGMVGFKNHCAVWFHKGALLKDNKNALINAQPGKTQLLRQLRYCESDMVDIELLEEYIIEAIAIEKNNT
;
A
#
# COMPACT_ATOMS: atom_id res chain seq x y z
N MET A 1 17.14 -14.37 1.87
CA MET A 1 15.81 -14.23 1.24
C MET A 1 14.95 -13.41 2.19
N GLY A 2 14.83 -12.11 1.96
CA GLY A 2 14.05 -11.24 2.84
C GLY A 2 12.57 -11.34 2.47
N GLY A 3 11.78 -12.04 3.28
CA GLY A 3 10.33 -11.98 3.16
C GLY A 3 9.84 -10.61 3.63
N ALA A 4 9.01 -9.97 2.82
CA ALA A 4 8.26 -8.79 3.24
C ALA A 4 6.95 -9.27 3.90
N PRO A 5 6.58 -8.77 5.10
CA PRO A 5 5.28 -9.10 5.66
C PRO A 5 4.17 -8.68 4.70
N CYS A 6 3.28 -9.63 4.41
CA CYS A 6 2.12 -9.44 3.54
C CYS A 6 0.87 -9.80 4.34
N TYR A 7 -0.06 -8.86 4.40
CA TYR A 7 -1.35 -9.00 5.03
C TYR A 7 -2.38 -9.35 3.96
N THR A 8 -3.20 -10.36 4.27
CA THR A 8 -4.18 -10.89 3.33
C THR A 8 -5.59 -10.78 3.89
N LEU A 9 -6.57 -10.66 3.00
CA LEU A 9 -7.97 -10.80 3.34
C LEU A 9 -8.52 -12.00 2.57
N LYS A 10 -9.00 -13.02 3.30
CA LYS A 10 -9.52 -14.28 2.73
C LYS A 10 -8.55 -14.92 1.71
N GLY A 11 -7.24 -14.89 2.00
CA GLY A 11 -6.20 -15.48 1.14
C GLY A 11 -5.78 -14.63 -0.06
N LYS A 12 -6.35 -13.43 -0.26
CA LYS A 12 -5.91 -12.48 -1.29
C LYS A 12 -5.00 -11.42 -0.68
N ASN A 13 -3.91 -11.09 -1.38
CA ASN A 13 -2.95 -10.07 -0.93
C ASN A 13 -3.61 -8.69 -0.89
N LEU A 14 -3.55 -8.06 0.28
CA LEU A 14 -4.15 -6.75 0.52
C LEU A 14 -3.06 -5.69 0.62
N ILE A 15 -2.18 -5.85 1.61
CA ILE A 15 -1.12 -4.90 1.95
C ILE A 15 0.21 -5.63 2.11
N GLY A 16 1.28 -5.07 1.57
CA GLY A 16 2.66 -5.51 1.83
C GLY A 16 3.46 -4.41 2.52
N MET A 17 4.44 -4.78 3.33
CA MET A 17 5.41 -3.81 3.87
C MET A 17 6.83 -4.20 3.51
N VAL A 18 7.55 -3.29 2.87
CA VAL A 18 8.90 -3.53 2.37
C VAL A 18 9.85 -2.47 2.90
N GLY A 19 10.95 -2.89 3.49
CA GLY A 19 12.09 -2.03 3.81
C GLY A 19 13.04 -1.94 2.62
N PHE A 20 13.34 -0.72 2.17
CA PHE A 20 14.42 -0.41 1.24
C PHE A 20 15.58 0.24 1.99
N LYS A 21 16.72 0.44 1.31
CA LYS A 21 17.91 1.05 1.92
C LYS A 21 17.66 2.46 2.49
N ASN A 22 16.80 3.25 1.84
CA ASN A 22 16.61 4.68 2.15
C ASN A 22 15.17 5.03 2.56
N HIS A 23 14.24 4.07 2.50
CA HIS A 23 12.84 4.29 2.83
C HIS A 23 12.14 2.97 3.12
N CYS A 24 11.01 3.03 3.80
CA CYS A 24 10.05 1.93 3.90
C CYS A 24 8.86 2.23 3.00
N ALA A 25 8.23 1.18 2.47
CA ALA A 25 7.03 1.33 1.67
C ALA A 25 5.93 0.40 2.17
N VAL A 26 4.71 0.93 2.23
CA VAL A 26 3.48 0.16 2.37
C VAL A 26 2.88 0.01 0.98
N TRP A 27 2.77 -1.22 0.51
CA TRP A 27 2.20 -1.57 -0.79
C TRP A 27 0.73 -1.90 -0.67
N PHE A 28 -0.07 -1.36 -1.57
CA PHE A 28 -1.50 -1.64 -1.71
C PHE A 28 -1.74 -2.33 -3.04
N HIS A 29 -2.08 -3.62 -3.03
CA HIS A 29 -2.19 -4.44 -4.24
C HIS A 29 -3.23 -3.93 -5.25
N LYS A 30 -4.32 -3.35 -4.74
CA LYS A 30 -5.35 -2.65 -5.52
C LYS A 30 -5.32 -1.15 -5.28
N GLY A 31 -4.14 -0.60 -4.99
CA GLY A 31 -3.97 0.79 -4.57
C GLY A 31 -4.44 1.83 -5.59
N ALA A 32 -4.47 1.49 -6.89
CA ALA A 32 -5.02 2.37 -7.91
C ALA A 32 -6.54 2.61 -7.80
N LEU A 33 -7.23 1.79 -7.01
CA LEU A 33 -8.66 1.95 -6.71
C LEU A 33 -8.91 2.79 -5.44
N LEU A 34 -7.86 3.08 -4.66
CA LEU A 34 -7.96 3.94 -3.47
C LEU A 34 -8.19 5.39 -3.87
N LYS A 35 -8.89 6.14 -3.02
CA LYS A 35 -9.09 7.57 -3.19
C LYS A 35 -7.85 8.31 -2.73
N ASP A 36 -6.95 8.57 -3.67
CA ASP A 36 -5.71 9.29 -3.38
C ASP A 36 -5.86 10.81 -3.42
N ASN A 37 -6.74 11.37 -2.59
CA ASN A 37 -6.99 12.81 -2.58
C ASN A 37 -5.74 13.63 -2.20
N LYS A 38 -4.84 13.05 -1.41
CA LYS A 38 -3.57 13.67 -0.99
C LYS A 38 -2.43 13.46 -2.01
N ASN A 39 -2.66 12.75 -3.11
CA ASN A 39 -1.62 12.36 -4.09
C ASN A 39 -0.39 11.71 -3.44
N ALA A 40 -0.61 10.93 -2.38
CA ALA A 40 0.44 10.31 -1.58
C ALA A 40 0.86 8.93 -2.13
N LEU A 41 0.04 8.33 -2.99
CA LEU A 41 0.25 6.99 -3.52
C LEU A 41 1.03 7.02 -4.84
N ILE A 42 2.17 6.34 -4.85
CA ILE A 42 3.07 6.26 -6.00
C ILE A 42 2.90 4.92 -6.69
N ASN A 43 2.95 4.85 -8.03
CA ASN A 43 2.99 3.56 -8.72
C ASN A 43 4.25 2.78 -8.31
N ALA A 44 4.05 1.57 -7.80
CA ALA A 44 5.14 0.77 -7.27
C ALA A 44 6.03 0.15 -8.35
N GLN A 45 5.46 -0.16 -9.51
CA GLN A 45 6.16 -0.78 -10.64
C GLN A 45 5.57 -0.27 -11.95
N PRO A 46 5.96 0.95 -12.38
CA PRO A 46 5.56 1.48 -13.67
C PRO A 46 5.96 0.51 -14.79
N GLY A 47 5.00 0.15 -15.64
CA GLY A 47 5.18 -0.79 -16.76
C GLY A 47 4.94 -2.27 -16.44
N LYS A 48 4.84 -2.68 -15.17
CA LYS A 48 4.57 -4.08 -14.80
C LYS A 48 3.21 -4.30 -14.15
N THR A 49 2.77 -3.38 -13.29
CA THR A 49 1.44 -3.46 -12.68
C THR A 49 0.80 -2.08 -12.63
N GLN A 50 -0.41 -2.00 -13.17
CA GLN A 50 -1.17 -0.75 -13.21
C GLN A 50 -1.91 -0.48 -11.89
N LEU A 51 -2.16 -1.52 -11.09
CA LEU A 51 -2.97 -1.44 -9.88
C LEU A 51 -2.16 -1.24 -8.59
N LEU A 52 -0.91 -1.72 -8.54
CA LEU A 52 -0.10 -1.64 -7.33
C LEU A 52 0.31 -0.19 -7.07
N ARG A 53 -0.03 0.31 -5.88
CA ARG A 53 0.48 1.59 -5.38
C ARG A 53 1.28 1.38 -4.11
N GLN A 54 2.12 2.34 -3.79
CA GLN A 54 2.88 2.35 -2.57
C GLN A 54 2.83 3.73 -1.91
N LEU A 55 2.72 3.71 -0.59
CA LEU A 55 2.98 4.85 0.26
C LEU A 55 4.40 4.70 0.81
N ARG A 56 5.23 5.74 0.68
CA ARG A 56 6.65 5.69 1.07
C ARG A 56 6.90 6.59 2.26
N TYR A 57 7.76 6.12 3.15
CA TYR A 57 8.24 6.87 4.32
C TYR A 57 9.76 6.80 4.35
N CYS A 58 10.43 7.95 4.34
CA CYS A 58 11.85 8.08 4.59
C CYS A 58 12.10 8.23 6.10
N GLU A 59 13.36 8.10 6.53
CA GLU A 59 13.74 8.21 7.94
C GLU A 59 13.40 9.59 8.55
N SER A 60 13.41 10.64 7.73
CA SER A 60 13.05 12.00 8.13
C SER A 60 11.54 12.25 8.20
N ASP A 61 10.72 11.34 7.68
CA ASP A 61 9.29 11.59 7.52
C ASP A 61 8.54 11.25 8.80
N MET A 62 7.60 12.11 9.20
CA MET A 62 6.61 11.71 10.20
C MET A 62 5.58 10.79 9.53
N VAL A 63 5.37 9.62 10.13
CA VAL A 63 4.33 8.71 9.67
C VAL A 63 2.97 9.29 10.02
N ASP A 64 2.22 9.71 9.01
CA ASP A 64 0.80 10.06 9.14
C ASP A 64 0.00 8.77 9.32
N ILE A 65 -0.24 8.40 10.59
CA ILE A 65 -0.95 7.18 10.98
C ILE A 65 -2.42 7.24 10.53
N GLU A 66 -3.05 8.41 10.63
CA GLU A 66 -4.46 8.60 10.25
C GLU A 66 -4.64 8.34 8.76
N LEU A 67 -3.77 8.92 7.92
CA LEU A 67 -3.79 8.69 6.48
C LEU A 67 -3.53 7.22 6.13
N LEU A 68 -2.57 6.59 6.81
CA LEU A 68 -2.28 5.17 6.59
C LEU A 68 -3.50 4.31 6.93
N GLU A 69 -4.13 4.57 8.06
CA GLU A 69 -5.33 3.85 8.52
C GLU A 69 -6.49 4.03 7.53
N GLU A 70 -6.73 5.24 7.04
CA GLU A 70 -7.74 5.52 6.00
C GLU A 70 -7.54 4.64 4.76
N TYR A 71 -6.32 4.58 4.21
CA TYR A 71 -6.02 3.75 3.06
C TYR A 71 -6.17 2.25 3.35
N ILE A 72 -5.82 1.79 4.56
CA ILE A 72 -5.99 0.39 4.96
C ILE A 72 -7.48 0.03 5.03
N ILE A 73 -8.30 0.84 5.68
CA ILE A 73 -9.74 0.62 5.80
C ILE A 73 -10.38 0.60 4.41
N GLU A 74 -10.02 1.54 3.54
CA GLU A 74 -10.52 1.59 2.18
C GLU A 74 -10.09 0.36 1.36
N ALA A 75 -8.83 -0.07 1.48
CA ALA A 75 -8.34 -1.29 0.83
C ALA A 75 -9.15 -2.52 1.26
N ILE A 76 -9.44 -2.65 2.56
CA ILE A 76 -10.30 -3.73 3.09
C ILE A 76 -11.70 -3.66 2.48
N ALA A 77 -12.30 -2.47 2.41
CA ALA A 77 -13.64 -2.28 1.84
C ALA A 77 -13.68 -2.66 0.34
N ILE A 78 -12.68 -2.24 -0.43
CA ILE A 78 -12.54 -2.59 -1.85
C ILE A 78 -12.41 -4.10 -2.02
N GLU A 79 -11.63 -4.79 -1.19
CA GLU A 79 -11.47 -6.24 -1.31
C GLU A 79 -12.76 -6.98 -0.93
N LYS A 80 -13.49 -6.51 0.09
CA LYS A 80 -14.79 -7.07 0.47
C LYS A 80 -15.85 -6.91 -0.62
N ASN A 81 -15.92 -5.75 -1.28
CA ASN A 81 -16.91 -5.45 -2.32
C ASN A 81 -16.60 -6.10 -3.67
N ASN A 82 -15.35 -6.56 -3.89
CA ASN A 82 -14.94 -7.33 -5.07
C ASN A 82 -15.01 -8.86 -4.84
N THR A 83 -15.86 -9.32 -3.92
CA THR A 83 -16.15 -10.73 -3.65
C THR A 83 -17.64 -10.98 -3.82
#